data_AF-A0A497MZH2-F1
#
_entry.id   AF-A0A497MZH2-F1
#
_cell.length_a   1.000
_cell.length_b   1.000
_cell.length_c   1.000
_cell.angle_alpha   90.00
_cell.angle_beta   90.00
_cell.angle_gamma   90.00
#
_symmetry.space_group_name_H-M   'P 1'
#
loop_
_entity.id
_entity.type
_entity.pdbx_description
1 polymer ?
#
loop_
_entity_poly.entity_id
_entity_poly.type
_entity_poly.pdbx_seq_one_letter_code
_entity_poly.pdbx_strand_id
1 'polypeptide(L)'
;MDEEAGSQIEFLSKKLTLAEEERDRLREEFERKINGKKVIQNKILELKSKFNELRNAKNELNLRISSLKGEAEKLKAEISSKIEEIKVFKGQIFNLKKFTSKPAEYVKKKIESLEWKLQTERCNPIEEKNLISIIKNLEEEAKIHEKIDELR
;
A
#
# COMPACT_ATOMS: atom_id res chain seq x y z
N MET A 1 90.58 -31.57 -37.48
CA MET A 1 90.25 -30.49 -36.52
C MET A 1 89.15 -29.57 -37.08
N ASP A 2 89.27 -29.04 -38.29
CA ASP A 2 88.25 -28.13 -38.86
C ASP A 2 86.89 -28.80 -39.16
N GLU A 3 86.89 -30.07 -39.59
CA GLU A 3 85.67 -30.82 -39.93
C GLU A 3 84.83 -31.20 -38.68
N GLU A 4 85.50 -31.39 -37.55
CA GLU A 4 84.93 -31.73 -36.26
C GLU A 4 84.30 -30.51 -35.58
N ALA A 5 84.95 -29.34 -35.73
CA ALA A 5 84.40 -28.05 -35.32
C ALA A 5 83.18 -27.64 -36.16
N GLY A 6 83.21 -27.87 -37.49
CA GLY A 6 82.07 -27.62 -38.37
C GLY A 6 80.84 -28.46 -38.01
N SER A 7 81.04 -29.74 -37.70
CA SER A 7 79.97 -30.65 -37.27
C SER A 7 79.35 -30.25 -35.92
N GLN A 8 80.16 -29.77 -34.99
CA GLN A 8 79.68 -29.24 -33.70
C GLN A 8 78.89 -27.94 -33.87
N ILE A 9 79.33 -27.04 -34.76
CA ILE A 9 78.59 -25.81 -35.07
C ILE A 9 77.22 -26.15 -35.65
N GLU A 10 77.14 -27.07 -36.61
CA GLU A 10 75.86 -27.46 -37.22
C GLU A 10 74.90 -28.09 -36.19
N PHE A 11 75.42 -28.93 -35.29
CA PHE A 11 74.62 -29.52 -34.21
C PHE A 11 74.10 -28.48 -33.22
N LEU A 12 74.93 -27.50 -32.84
CA LEU A 12 74.52 -26.41 -31.96
C LEU A 12 73.51 -25.48 -32.64
N SER A 13 73.65 -25.20 -33.94
CA SER A 13 72.66 -24.44 -34.71
C SER A 13 71.30 -25.16 -34.79
N LYS A 14 71.29 -26.49 -34.97
CA LYS A 14 70.06 -27.30 -34.92
C LYS A 14 69.41 -27.28 -33.53
N LYS A 15 70.20 -27.32 -32.46
CA LYS A 15 69.68 -27.19 -31.09
C LYS A 15 69.12 -25.78 -30.82
N LEU A 16 69.79 -24.75 -31.32
CA LEU A 16 69.35 -23.36 -31.16
C LEU A 16 68.00 -23.14 -31.84
N THR A 17 67.85 -23.58 -33.08
CA THR A 17 66.58 -23.46 -33.83
C THR A 17 65.44 -24.21 -33.15
N LEU A 18 65.66 -25.44 -32.68
CA LEU A 18 64.66 -26.18 -31.90
C LEU A 18 64.27 -25.45 -30.60
N ALA A 19 65.24 -24.88 -29.88
CA ALA A 19 64.96 -24.13 -28.66
C ALA A 19 64.21 -22.82 -28.94
N GLU A 20 64.48 -22.16 -30.07
CA GLU A 20 63.75 -20.97 -30.51
C GLU A 20 62.29 -21.29 -30.87
N GLU A 21 62.05 -22.39 -31.58
CA GLU A 21 60.71 -22.89 -31.90
C GLU A 21 59.91 -23.24 -30.63
N GLU A 22 60.53 -23.93 -29.67
CA GLU A 22 59.89 -24.23 -28.38
C GLU A 22 59.58 -22.96 -27.59
N ARG A 23 60.51 -21.99 -27.56
CA ARG A 23 60.29 -20.69 -26.91
C ARG A 23 59.10 -19.97 -27.54
N ASP A 24 59.02 -19.91 -28.86
CA ASP A 24 57.98 -19.18 -29.57
C ASP A 24 56.62 -19.85 -29.38
N ARG A 25 56.57 -21.20 -29.41
CA ARG A 25 55.37 -21.96 -29.07
C ARG A 25 54.90 -21.69 -27.63
N LEU A 26 55.80 -21.73 -26.65
CA LEU A 26 55.46 -21.46 -25.26
C LEU A 26 54.98 -20.02 -25.06
N ARG A 27 55.57 -19.06 -25.77
CA ARG A 27 55.13 -17.66 -25.78
C ARG A 27 53.70 -17.53 -26.32
N GLU A 28 53.38 -18.19 -27.44
CA GLU A 28 52.02 -18.18 -27.99
C GLU A 28 50.99 -18.83 -27.05
N GLU A 29 51.33 -19.93 -26.39
CA GLU A 29 50.47 -20.56 -25.39
C GLU A 29 50.26 -19.65 -24.17
N PHE A 30 51.32 -18.97 -23.73
CA PHE A 30 51.26 -18.01 -22.63
C PHE A 30 50.34 -16.82 -22.97
N GLU A 31 50.50 -16.22 -24.15
CA GLU A 31 49.63 -15.12 -24.59
C GLU A 31 48.17 -15.55 -24.72
N ARG A 32 47.91 -16.75 -25.26
CA ARG A 32 46.55 -17.32 -25.31
C ARG A 32 45.93 -17.45 -23.91
N LYS A 33 46.69 -17.97 -22.95
CA LYS A 33 46.23 -18.11 -21.55
C LYS A 33 46.00 -16.76 -20.88
N ILE A 34 46.87 -15.78 -21.10
CA ILE A 34 46.67 -14.41 -20.59
C ILE A 34 45.40 -13.79 -21.16
N ASN A 35 45.20 -13.90 -22.48
CA ASN A 35 44.01 -13.32 -23.10
C ASN A 35 42.73 -14.00 -22.62
N GLY A 36 42.74 -15.34 -22.51
CA GLY A 36 41.63 -16.09 -21.91
C GLY A 36 41.33 -15.65 -20.47
N LYS A 37 42.36 -15.45 -19.65
CA LYS A 37 42.22 -14.94 -18.28
C LYS A 37 41.59 -13.54 -18.27
N LYS A 38 42.02 -12.63 -19.13
CA LYS A 38 41.46 -11.27 -19.22
C LYS A 38 39.97 -11.28 -19.57
N VAL A 39 39.56 -12.12 -20.54
CA VAL A 39 38.15 -12.26 -20.92
C VAL A 39 37.31 -12.77 -19.75
N ILE A 40 37.79 -13.80 -19.05
CA ILE A 40 37.09 -14.35 -17.88
C ILE A 40 36.99 -13.30 -16.76
N GLN A 41 38.07 -12.57 -16.48
CA GLN A 41 38.07 -11.51 -15.48
C GLN A 41 37.06 -10.40 -15.81
N ASN A 42 37.01 -9.96 -17.06
CA ASN A 42 36.03 -8.97 -17.50
C ASN A 42 34.60 -9.50 -17.34
N LYS A 43 34.36 -10.77 -17.66
CA LYS A 43 33.03 -11.38 -17.49
C LYS A 43 32.61 -11.47 -16.03
N ILE A 44 33.54 -11.81 -15.13
CA ILE A 44 33.30 -11.82 -13.70
C ILE A 44 32.93 -10.43 -13.19
N LEU A 45 33.62 -9.38 -13.64
CA LEU A 45 33.31 -8.00 -13.25
C LEU A 45 31.93 -7.57 -13.74
N GLU A 46 31.58 -7.88 -15.00
CA GLU A 46 30.26 -7.59 -15.56
C GLU A 46 29.14 -8.29 -14.77
N LEU A 47 29.32 -9.58 -14.46
CA LEU A 47 28.35 -10.35 -13.68
C LEU A 47 28.22 -9.82 -12.24
N LYS A 48 29.32 -9.38 -11.62
CA LYS A 48 29.27 -8.74 -10.30
C LYS A 48 28.50 -7.42 -10.32
N SER A 49 28.67 -6.60 -11.36
CA SER A 49 27.88 -5.36 -11.52
C SER A 49 26.39 -5.68 -11.62
N LYS A 50 26.02 -6.57 -12.55
CA LYS A 50 24.63 -7.01 -12.75
C LYS A 50 24.02 -7.60 -11.48
N PHE A 51 24.79 -8.40 -10.73
CA PHE A 51 24.33 -8.94 -9.45
C PHE A 51 24.04 -7.84 -8.43
N ASN A 52 24.91 -6.84 -8.32
CA ASN A 52 24.71 -5.72 -7.41
C ASN A 52 23.51 -4.85 -7.81
N GLU A 53 23.33 -4.60 -9.11
CA GLU A 53 22.16 -3.88 -9.64
C GLU A 53 20.85 -4.61 -9.29
N LEU A 54 20.77 -5.92 -9.55
CA LEU A 54 19.61 -6.74 -9.20
C LEU A 54 19.38 -6.79 -7.69
N ARG A 55 20.45 -6.85 -6.89
CA ARG A 55 20.36 -6.83 -5.43
C ARG A 55 19.78 -5.51 -4.92
N ASN A 56 20.20 -4.39 -5.50
CA ASN A 56 19.70 -3.07 -5.14
C ASN A 56 18.23 -2.91 -5.54
N ALA A 57 17.86 -3.31 -6.76
CA ALA A 57 16.47 -3.31 -7.21
C ALA A 57 15.56 -4.18 -6.30
N LYS A 58 16.04 -5.35 -5.89
CA LYS A 58 15.32 -6.21 -4.93
C LYS A 58 15.12 -5.50 -3.58
N ASN A 59 16.14 -4.82 -3.07
CA ASN A 59 16.03 -4.11 -1.80
C ASN A 59 15.03 -2.97 -1.87
N GLU A 60 15.02 -2.20 -2.96
CA GLU A 60 14.06 -1.14 -3.20
C GLU A 60 12.62 -1.67 -3.27
N LEU A 61 12.40 -2.76 -4.00
CA LEU A 61 11.10 -3.44 -4.05
C LEU A 61 10.64 -3.90 -2.67
N ASN A 62 11.54 -4.46 -1.86
CA ASN A 62 11.23 -4.88 -0.50
C ASN A 62 10.82 -3.70 0.40
N LEU A 63 11.52 -2.56 0.30
CA LEU A 63 11.15 -1.34 1.01
C LEU A 63 9.76 -0.85 0.57
N ARG A 64 9.48 -0.86 -0.73
CA ARG A 64 8.17 -0.46 -1.26
C ARG A 64 7.05 -1.37 -0.75
N ILE A 65 7.26 -2.69 -0.77
CA ILE A 65 6.31 -3.67 -0.22
C ILE A 65 6.07 -3.39 1.26
N SER A 66 7.12 -3.11 2.04
CA SER A 66 6.98 -2.80 3.46
C SER A 66 6.15 -1.53 3.70
N SER A 67 6.36 -0.47 2.90
CA SER A 67 5.57 0.76 2.98
C SER A 67 4.10 0.50 2.68
N LEU A 68 3.82 -0.22 1.59
CA LEU A 68 2.45 -0.53 1.17
C LEU A 68 1.72 -1.39 2.21
N LYS A 69 2.41 -2.35 2.84
CA LYS A 69 1.85 -3.12 3.96
C LYS A 69 1.50 -2.24 5.16
N GLY A 70 2.37 -1.26 5.48
CA GLY A 70 2.10 -0.30 6.54
C GLY A 70 0.89 0.59 6.25
N GLU A 71 0.76 1.07 5.02
CA GLU A 71 -0.40 1.85 4.56
C GLU A 71 -1.69 1.02 4.61
N ALA A 72 -1.64 -0.24 4.15
CA ALA A 72 -2.79 -1.14 4.20
C ALA A 72 -3.29 -1.40 5.64
N GLU A 73 -2.38 -1.58 6.60
CA GLU A 73 -2.77 -1.81 7.99
C GLU A 73 -3.38 -0.55 8.62
N LYS A 74 -2.87 0.65 8.29
CA LYS A 74 -3.48 1.92 8.70
C LYS A 74 -4.90 2.06 8.16
N LEU A 75 -5.10 1.84 6.87
CA LEU A 75 -6.43 1.90 6.24
C LEU A 75 -7.39 0.89 6.86
N LYS A 76 -6.92 -0.32 7.17
CA LYS A 76 -7.72 -1.34 7.84
C LYS A 76 -8.16 -0.91 9.24
N ALA A 77 -7.26 -0.27 10.00
CA ALA A 77 -7.59 0.29 11.32
C ALA A 77 -8.61 1.44 11.21
N GLU A 78 -8.44 2.34 10.24
CA GLU A 78 -9.38 3.44 9.97
C GLU A 78 -10.77 2.92 9.58
N ILE A 79 -10.85 1.94 8.68
CA ILE A 79 -12.11 1.28 8.30
C ILE A 79 -12.77 0.66 9.51
N SER A 80 -12.00 -0.05 10.36
CA SER A 80 -12.54 -0.68 11.56
C SER A 80 -13.10 0.35 12.55
N SER A 81 -12.40 1.48 12.73
CA SER A 81 -12.89 2.60 13.54
C SER A 81 -14.20 3.17 12.98
N LYS A 82 -14.26 3.41 11.67
CA LYS A 82 -15.47 3.94 11.01
C LYS A 82 -16.64 2.97 11.09
N ILE A 83 -16.39 1.67 10.97
CA ILE A 83 -17.43 0.65 11.17
C ILE A 83 -17.99 0.71 12.59
N GLU A 84 -17.13 0.90 13.60
CA GLU A 84 -17.57 0.99 14.98
C GLU A 84 -18.35 2.29 15.26
N GLU A 85 -17.90 3.43 14.72
CA GLU A 85 -18.67 4.69 14.74
C GLU A 85 -20.07 4.50 14.14
N ILE A 86 -20.17 3.85 12.98
CA ILE A 86 -21.46 3.54 12.34
C ILE A 86 -22.35 2.66 13.23
N LYS A 87 -21.78 1.65 13.91
CA LYS A 87 -22.55 0.82 14.84
C LYS A 87 -23.09 1.64 16.01
N VAL A 88 -22.27 2.55 16.56
CA VAL A 88 -22.69 3.45 17.65
C VAL A 88 -23.84 4.33 17.18
N PHE A 89 -23.73 4.99 16.02
CA PHE A 89 -24.80 5.83 15.48
C PHE A 89 -26.09 5.03 15.20
N LYS A 90 -25.97 3.82 14.62
CA LYS A 90 -27.13 2.92 14.43
C LYS A 90 -27.79 2.56 15.76
N GLY A 91 -27.02 2.28 16.80
CA GLY A 91 -27.53 2.00 18.14
C GLY A 91 -28.24 3.19 18.76
N GLN A 92 -27.69 4.40 18.60
CA GLN A 92 -28.32 5.64 19.05
C GLN A 92 -29.64 5.90 18.32
N ILE A 93 -29.66 5.79 16.99
CA ILE A 93 -30.89 5.91 16.19
C ILE A 93 -31.93 4.87 16.62
N PHE A 94 -31.52 3.62 16.85
CA PHE A 94 -32.42 2.57 17.30
C PHE A 94 -33.04 2.89 18.67
N ASN A 95 -32.25 3.40 19.61
CA ASN A 95 -32.75 3.79 20.93
C ASN A 95 -33.68 5.01 20.85
N LEU A 96 -33.35 6.04 20.07
CA LEU A 96 -34.19 7.20 19.87
C LEU A 96 -35.53 6.83 19.23
N LYS A 97 -35.53 5.92 18.24
CA LYS A 97 -36.75 5.42 17.59
C LYS A 97 -37.72 4.73 18.55
N LYS A 98 -37.27 4.20 19.70
CA LYS A 98 -38.18 3.62 20.71
C LYS A 98 -39.07 4.67 21.37
N PHE A 99 -38.65 5.93 21.36
CA PHE A 99 -39.39 7.06 21.92
C PHE A 99 -40.28 7.78 20.90
N THR A 100 -40.22 7.37 19.63
CA THR A 100 -41.09 7.87 18.57
C THR A 100 -42.12 6.81 18.21
N SER A 101 -43.40 7.13 18.31
CA SER A 101 -44.51 6.24 17.95
C SER A 101 -45.06 6.51 16.57
N LYS A 102 -44.85 7.71 16.02
CA LYS A 102 -45.39 8.14 14.73
C LYS A 102 -44.27 8.58 13.77
N PRO A 103 -44.52 8.59 12.46
CA PRO A 103 -43.59 9.19 11.51
C PRO A 103 -43.46 10.71 11.73
N ALA A 104 -42.27 11.27 11.50
CA ALA A 104 -41.98 12.69 11.69
C ALA A 104 -42.98 13.62 10.96
N GLU A 105 -43.35 13.27 9.72
CA GLU A 105 -44.30 14.04 8.92
C GLU A 105 -45.71 14.06 9.54
N TYR A 106 -46.13 12.96 10.18
CA TYR A 106 -47.39 12.90 10.90
C TYR A 106 -47.36 13.79 12.14
N VAL A 107 -46.28 13.72 12.93
CA VAL A 107 -46.11 14.53 14.15
C VAL A 107 -46.18 16.01 13.81
N LYS A 108 -45.45 16.45 12.77
CA LYS A 108 -45.43 17.84 12.30
C LYS A 108 -46.81 18.33 11.85
N LYS A 109 -47.48 17.60 10.96
CA LYS A 109 -48.84 17.95 10.50
C LYS A 109 -49.84 17.97 11.66
N LYS A 110 -49.66 17.09 12.65
CA LYS A 110 -50.54 17.02 13.81
C LYS A 110 -50.36 18.23 14.73
N ILE A 111 -49.13 18.64 15.00
CA ILE A 111 -48.82 19.88 15.74
C ILE A 111 -49.48 21.07 15.05
N GLU A 112 -49.22 21.28 13.76
CA GLU A 112 -49.80 22.40 12.98
C GLU A 112 -51.34 22.43 13.06
N SER A 113 -51.99 21.26 12.95
CA SER A 113 -53.45 21.16 13.05
C SER A 113 -54.00 21.51 14.45
N LEU A 114 -53.29 21.12 15.51
CA LEU A 114 -53.71 21.35 16.89
C LEU A 114 -53.45 22.80 17.31
N GLU A 115 -52.35 23.40 16.88
CA GLU A 115 -52.05 24.82 17.07
C GLU A 115 -53.07 25.70 16.35
N TRP A 116 -53.43 25.36 15.10
CA TRP A 116 -54.48 26.09 14.39
C TRP A 116 -55.82 26.01 15.12
N LYS A 117 -56.16 24.82 15.64
CA LYS A 117 -57.38 24.61 16.44
C LYS A 117 -57.36 25.45 17.72
N LEU A 118 -56.22 25.51 18.41
CA LEU A 118 -56.02 26.33 19.59
C LEU A 118 -56.20 27.83 19.31
N GLN A 119 -55.81 28.30 18.12
CA GLN A 119 -55.89 29.71 17.73
C GLN A 119 -57.27 30.13 17.22
N THR A 120 -58.01 29.24 16.56
CA THR A 120 -59.23 29.60 15.81
C THR A 120 -60.52 29.15 16.49
N GLU A 121 -60.50 28.15 17.35
CA GLU A 121 -61.68 27.66 18.05
C GLU A 121 -61.78 28.21 19.48
N ARG A 122 -63.01 28.53 19.92
CA ARG A 122 -63.28 28.86 21.33
C ARG A 122 -63.29 27.56 22.15
N CYS A 123 -62.14 27.21 22.71
CA CYS A 123 -61.98 26.05 23.58
C CYS A 123 -62.32 26.41 25.04
N ASN A 124 -62.83 25.46 25.83
CA ASN A 124 -62.93 25.66 27.27
C ASN A 124 -61.53 25.56 27.92
N PRO A 125 -61.25 26.22 29.07
CA PRO A 125 -59.92 26.21 29.71
C PRO A 125 -59.31 24.81 29.98
N ILE A 126 -60.15 23.81 30.22
CA ILE A 126 -59.76 22.41 30.43
C ILE A 126 -59.34 21.76 29.09
N GLU A 127 -60.08 22.01 28.02
CA GLU A 127 -59.76 21.52 26.67
C GLU A 127 -58.49 22.18 26.13
N GLU A 128 -58.33 23.47 26.38
CA GLU A 128 -57.13 24.23 26.03
C GLU A 128 -55.89 23.67 26.73
N LYS A 129 -55.99 23.42 28.06
CA LYS A 129 -54.90 22.80 28.82
C LYS A 129 -54.55 21.40 28.31
N ASN A 130 -55.54 20.61 27.93
CA ASN A 130 -55.32 19.28 27.34
C ASN A 130 -54.66 19.38 25.96
N LEU A 131 -55.10 20.31 25.10
CA LEU A 131 -54.49 20.58 23.78
C LEU A 131 -53.02 20.98 23.92
N ILE A 132 -52.71 21.92 24.81
CA ILE A 132 -51.34 22.36 25.10
C ILE A 132 -50.47 21.18 25.56
N SER A 133 -50.99 20.32 26.44
CA SER A 133 -50.25 19.13 26.89
C SER A 133 -49.95 18.15 25.75
N ILE A 134 -50.88 17.96 24.82
CA ILE A 134 -50.70 17.06 23.67
C ILE A 134 -49.68 17.66 22.70
N ILE A 135 -49.79 18.95 22.39
CA ILE A 135 -48.84 19.66 21.53
C ILE A 135 -47.42 19.54 22.10
N LYS A 136 -47.24 19.81 23.40
CA LYS A 136 -45.94 19.70 24.06
C LYS A 136 -45.32 18.30 23.93
N ASN A 137 -46.09 17.24 24.12
CA ASN A 137 -45.60 15.86 23.95
C ASN A 137 -45.20 15.58 22.49
N LEU A 138 -45.98 16.08 21.51
CA LEU A 138 -45.65 15.93 20.09
C LEU A 138 -44.41 16.74 19.69
N GLU A 139 -44.20 17.93 20.27
CA GLU A 139 -42.99 18.72 20.08
C GLU A 139 -41.74 18.00 20.64
N GLU A 140 -41.87 17.32 21.78
CA GLU A 140 -40.81 16.47 22.34
C GLU A 140 -40.50 15.30 21.40
N GLU A 141 -41.51 14.65 20.82
CA GLU A 141 -41.35 13.62 19.79
C GLU A 141 -40.69 14.17 18.51
N ALA A 142 -41.05 15.39 18.09
CA ALA A 142 -40.47 16.07 16.93
C ALA A 142 -38.97 16.37 17.12
N LYS A 143 -38.55 16.79 18.32
CA LYS A 143 -37.13 16.99 18.66
C LYS A 143 -36.33 15.69 18.58
N ILE A 144 -36.95 14.55 18.93
CA ILE A 144 -36.30 13.24 18.80
C ILE A 144 -36.11 12.87 17.32
N HIS A 145 -37.10 13.17 16.47
CA HIS A 145 -36.97 12.99 15.01
C HIS A 145 -35.86 13.84 14.41
N GLU A 146 -35.75 15.10 14.80
CA GLU A 146 -34.65 15.99 14.40
C GLU A 146 -33.30 15.38 14.80
N LYS A 147 -33.19 14.87 16.03
CA LYS A 147 -31.96 14.23 16.50
C LYS A 147 -31.60 12.94 15.74
N ILE A 148 -32.61 12.18 15.29
CA ILE A 148 -32.39 10.99 14.46
C ILE A 148 -31.85 11.39 13.08
N ASP A 149 -32.35 12.48 12.50
CA ASP A 149 -31.88 12.94 11.19
C ASP A 149 -30.48 13.57 11.26
N GLU A 150 -30.07 14.17 12.39
CA GLU A 150 -28.67 14.59 12.60
C GLU A 150 -27.66 13.43 12.67
N LEU A 151 -28.11 12.24 13.08
CA LEU A 151 -27.26 11.05 13.26
C LEU A 151 -27.17 10.17 12.00
N ARG A 152 -27.90 10.53 10.94
CA ARG A 152 -27.95 9.82 9.66
C ARG A 152 -26.91 10.35 8.68
#